data_AF-A0A3C1A731-F1
#
_entry.id   AF-A0A3C1A731-F1
#
_cell.length_a   1.000
_cell.length_b   1.000
_cell.length_c   1.000
_cell.angle_alpha   90.00
_cell.angle_beta   90.00
_cell.angle_gamma   90.00
#
_symmetry.space_group_name_H-M   'P 1'
#
loop_
_entity.id
_entity.type
_entity.pdbx_description
1 polymer ?
#
loop_
_entity_poly.entity_id
_entity_poly.type
_entity_poly.pdbx_seq_one_letter_code
_entity_poly.pdbx_strand_id
1 'polypeptide(L)'
;MVTFLLLFAYGILIGGIVLSIYYLIFVALLALLFFFILFRAIKFESYSFKTIKSGNDRNIEARLRLLMHKNPHSEIVVINNSTQKETKEILKKMQYDFPEIHIITY
;
A
#
# COMPACT_ATOMS: atom_id res chain seq x y z
N MET A 1 -49.59 35.05 -18.74
CA MET A 1 -49.46 33.62 -19.12
C MET A 1 -48.09 33.30 -19.70
N VAL A 2 -47.64 33.97 -20.77
CA VAL A 2 -46.32 33.73 -21.38
C VAL A 2 -45.15 33.88 -20.40
N THR A 3 -45.19 34.90 -19.55
CA THR A 3 -44.18 35.16 -18.50
C THR A 3 -44.02 34.03 -17.49
N PHE A 4 -45.12 33.39 -17.09
CA PHE A 4 -45.09 32.23 -16.19
C PHE A 4 -44.49 30.99 -16.86
N LEU A 5 -44.75 30.80 -18.15
CA LEU A 5 -44.19 29.69 -18.93
C LEU A 5 -42.67 29.81 -19.05
N LEU A 6 -42.17 31.04 -19.27
CA LEU A 6 -40.74 31.34 -19.32
C LEU A 6 -40.05 31.10 -17.97
N LEU A 7 -40.69 31.50 -16.86
CA LEU A 7 -40.16 31.23 -15.51
C LEU A 7 -40.10 29.73 -15.20
N PHE A 8 -41.12 28.97 -15.61
CA PHE A 8 -41.15 27.52 -15.41
C PHE A 8 -40.05 26.80 -16.22
N ALA A 9 -39.89 27.14 -17.50
CA ALA A 9 -38.82 26.59 -18.34
C ALA A 9 -37.42 26.91 -17.79
N TYR A 10 -37.22 28.12 -17.31
CA TYR A 10 -35.96 28.54 -16.70
C TYR A 10 -35.63 27.76 -15.42
N GLY A 11 -36.64 27.46 -14.59
CA GLY A 11 -36.49 26.64 -13.40
C GLY A 11 -36.03 25.21 -13.70
N ILE A 12 -36.63 24.57 -14.71
CA ILE A 12 -36.22 23.22 -15.16
C ILE A 12 -34.78 23.23 -15.69
N LEU A 13 -34.43 24.27 -16.46
CA LEU A 13 -33.09 24.40 -17.03
C LEU A 13 -32.01 24.47 -15.92
N ILE A 14 -32.22 25.31 -14.91
CA ILE A 14 -31.30 25.40 -13.76
C ILE A 14 -31.27 24.08 -12.99
N GLY A 15 -32.44 23.49 -12.71
CA GLY A 15 -32.54 22.21 -12.01
C GLY A 15 -31.74 21.10 -12.70
N GLY A 16 -31.81 21.03 -14.04
CA GLY A 16 -31.07 20.07 -14.85
C GLY A 16 -29.55 20.29 -14.81
N ILE A 17 -29.09 21.54 -14.88
CA ILE A 17 -27.66 21.88 -14.77
C ILE A 17 -27.11 21.50 -13.40
N VAL A 18 -27.82 21.89 -12.34
CA VAL A 18 -27.42 21.58 -10.96
C VAL A 18 -27.33 20.06 -10.75
N LEU A 19 -28.33 19.31 -11.19
CA LEU A 19 -28.33 17.84 -11.09
C LEU A 19 -27.16 17.21 -11.86
N SER A 20 -26.84 17.75 -13.03
CA SER A 20 -25.73 17.29 -13.87
C SER A 20 -24.37 17.54 -13.20
N ILE A 21 -24.17 18.68 -12.56
CA ILE A 21 -22.95 18.99 -11.78
C ILE A 21 -22.81 18.01 -10.61
N TYR A 22 -23.89 17.77 -9.85
CA TYR A 22 -23.87 16.80 -8.76
C TYR A 22 -23.52 15.39 -9.25
N TYR A 23 -24.06 14.98 -10.39
CA TYR A 23 -23.74 13.69 -10.99
C TYR A 23 -22.25 13.58 -11.39
N LEU A 24 -21.70 14.61 -12.03
CA LEU A 24 -20.28 14.65 -12.40
C LEU A 24 -19.35 14.57 -11.19
N ILE A 25 -19.68 15.28 -10.11
CA ILE A 25 -18.92 15.22 -8.84
C ILE A 25 -18.99 13.81 -8.26
N PHE A 26 -20.17 13.20 -8.22
CA PHE A 26 -20.33 11.84 -7.70
C PHE A 26 -19.52 10.80 -8.48
N VAL A 27 -19.53 10.87 -9.81
CA VAL A 27 -18.73 9.99 -10.68
C VAL A 27 -17.23 10.21 -10.44
N ALA A 28 -16.78 11.46 -10.30
CA ALA A 28 -15.39 11.77 -10.00
C ALA A 28 -14.94 11.19 -8.64
N LEU A 29 -15.79 11.29 -7.61
CA LEU A 29 -15.50 10.70 -6.30
C LEU A 29 -15.40 9.17 -6.35
N LEU A 30 -16.31 8.50 -7.07
CA LEU A 30 -16.23 7.05 -7.28
C LEU A 30 -14.96 6.64 -8.03
N ALA A 31 -14.56 7.39 -9.05
CA ALA A 31 -13.34 7.12 -9.80
C ALA A 31 -12.10 7.27 -8.92
N LEU A 32 -12.01 8.32 -8.10
CA LEU A 32 -10.90 8.50 -7.15
C LEU A 32 -10.78 7.34 -6.16
N LEU A 33 -11.92 6.86 -5.65
CA LEU A 33 -11.95 5.71 -4.73
C LEU A 33 -11.48 4.42 -5.43
N PHE A 34 -11.88 4.20 -6.68
CA PHE A 34 -11.42 3.08 -7.49
C PHE A 34 -9.90 3.14 -7.73
N PHE A 35 -9.36 4.29 -8.14
CA PHE A 35 -7.92 4.47 -8.35
C PHE A 35 -7.12 4.24 -7.06
N PHE A 36 -7.62 4.71 -5.91
CA PHE A 36 -6.96 4.47 -4.62
C PHE A 36 -6.78 2.98 -4.31
N ILE A 37 -7.83 2.17 -4.57
CA ILE A 37 -7.76 0.71 -4.39
C ILE A 37 -6.76 0.11 -5.38
N LEU A 38 -6.76 0.55 -6.64
CA LEU A 38 -5.83 0.07 -7.65
C LEU A 38 -4.37 0.39 -7.31
N PHE A 39 -4.08 1.61 -6.86
CA PHE A 39 -2.73 1.98 -6.40
C PHE A 39 -2.28 1.13 -5.21
N ARG A 40 -3.19 0.85 -4.28
CA ARG A 40 -2.90 -0.06 -3.17
C ARG A 40 -2.61 -1.48 -3.66
N ALA A 41 -3.36 -1.97 -4.64
CA ALA A 41 -3.15 -3.29 -5.25
C ALA A 41 -1.81 -3.41 -5.98
N ILE A 42 -1.43 -2.40 -6.78
CA ILE A 42 -0.16 -2.37 -7.51
C ILE A 42 1.04 -2.42 -6.54
N LYS A 43 0.96 -1.72 -5.41
CA LYS A 43 2.02 -1.78 -4.38
C LYS A 43 2.22 -3.21 -3.87
N PHE A 44 1.18 -4.04 -3.80
CA PHE A 44 1.29 -5.43 -3.35
C PHE A 44 1.98 -6.36 -4.36
N GLU A 45 1.86 -6.11 -5.67
CA GLU A 45 2.48 -6.96 -6.69
C GLU A 45 4.01 -6.85 -6.71
N SER A 46 4.56 -5.72 -6.23
CA SER A 46 6.01 -5.52 -6.10
C SER A 46 6.66 -6.31 -4.96
N TYR A 47 5.89 -6.90 -4.05
CA TYR A 47 6.42 -7.79 -3.02
C TYR A 47 6.52 -9.22 -3.56
N SER A 48 7.62 -9.52 -4.24
CA SER A 48 8.01 -10.91 -4.53
C SER A 48 8.36 -11.61 -3.21
N PHE A 49 7.38 -12.21 -2.55
CA PHE A 49 7.57 -13.02 -1.34
C PHE A 49 8.41 -14.27 -1.65
N LYS A 50 9.74 -14.15 -1.54
CA LYS A 50 10.63 -15.31 -1.46
C LYS A 50 10.52 -15.90 -0.06
N THR A 51 9.80 -17.01 0.04
CA THR A 51 9.71 -17.81 1.26
C THR A 51 11.06 -18.49 1.55
N ILE A 52 11.76 -18.01 2.57
CA ILE A 52 12.98 -18.65 3.08
C ILE A 52 12.52 -19.80 3.99
N LYS A 53 12.61 -21.04 3.51
CA LYS A 53 12.45 -22.23 4.37
C LYS A 53 13.51 -22.18 5.48
N SER A 54 13.04 -22.28 6.72
CA SER A 54 13.84 -22.28 7.95
C SER A 54 14.88 -23.40 7.89
N GLY A 55 16.14 -22.99 7.84
CA GLY A 55 17.29 -23.88 7.88
C GLY A 55 18.35 -23.27 8.79
N ASN A 56 18.51 -23.90 9.96
CA ASN A 56 19.55 -23.73 10.99
C ASN A 56 19.92 -22.28 11.37
N ASP A 57 19.59 -21.90 12.61
CA ASP A 57 19.68 -20.54 13.17
C ASP A 57 21.07 -19.88 13.04
N ARG A 58 22.17 -20.65 13.02
CA ARG A 58 23.53 -20.10 12.81
C ARG A 58 23.80 -19.57 11.39
N ASN A 59 22.97 -19.93 10.41
CA ASN A 59 23.13 -19.51 9.02
C ASN A 59 22.30 -18.27 8.68
N ILE A 60 21.45 -17.78 9.60
CA ILE A 60 20.56 -16.65 9.35
C ILE A 60 21.37 -15.36 9.20
N GLU A 61 22.34 -15.11 10.08
CA GLU A 61 23.20 -13.91 10.03
C GLU A 61 23.99 -13.85 8.71
N ALA A 62 24.65 -14.96 8.34
CA ALA A 62 25.44 -15.05 7.12
C ALA A 62 24.60 -14.83 5.85
N ARG A 63 23.39 -15.39 5.81
CA ARG A 63 22.45 -15.19 4.68
C ARG A 63 21.94 -13.75 4.61
N LEU A 64 21.65 -13.12 5.76
CA LEU A 64 21.22 -11.72 5.79
C LEU A 64 22.34 -10.80 5.26
N ARG A 65 23.58 -10.96 5.74
CA ARG A 65 24.73 -10.18 5.26
C ARG A 65 24.94 -10.35 3.76
N LEU A 66 24.81 -11.58 3.25
CA LEU A 66 24.97 -11.87 1.83
C LEU A 66 23.85 -11.23 0.99
N LEU A 67 22.62 -11.19 1.50
CA LEU A 67 21.50 -10.50 0.85
C LEU A 67 21.70 -8.99 0.79
N MET A 68 22.18 -8.37 1.89
CA MET A 68 22.53 -6.96 1.95
C MET A 68 23.64 -6.63 0.95
N HIS A 69 24.72 -7.41 0.93
CA HIS A 69 25.84 -7.19 -0.01
C HIS A 69 25.39 -7.29 -1.47
N LYS A 70 24.47 -8.21 -1.80
CA LYS A 70 23.96 -8.35 -3.17
C LYS A 70 22.99 -7.24 -3.56
N ASN A 71 22.33 -6.60 -2.59
CA ASN A 71 21.28 -5.62 -2.84
C ASN A 71 21.47 -4.39 -1.93
N PRO A 72 22.55 -3.60 -2.12
CA PRO A 72 22.92 -2.50 -1.22
C PRO A 72 21.95 -1.31 -1.22
N HIS A 73 20.89 -1.34 -2.02
CA HIS A 73 19.88 -0.29 -2.14
C HIS A 73 18.45 -0.82 -1.99
N SER A 74 18.28 -2.01 -1.42
CA SER A 74 16.97 -2.65 -1.26
C SER A 74 16.58 -2.71 0.20
N GLU A 75 15.36 -2.29 0.50
CA GLU A 75 14.72 -2.45 1.81
C GLU A 75 14.47 -3.95 2.06
N ILE A 76 15.05 -4.52 3.12
CA ILE A 76 14.90 -5.95 3.42
C ILE A 76 13.87 -6.13 4.53
N VAL A 77 12.76 -6.78 4.21
CA VAL A 77 11.74 -7.16 5.20
C VAL A 77 11.97 -8.61 5.65
N VAL A 78 12.25 -8.79 6.93
CA VAL A 78 12.45 -10.11 7.55
C VAL A 78 11.21 -10.46 8.39
N ILE A 79 10.52 -11.52 8.00
CA ILE A 79 9.38 -12.06 8.75
C ILE A 79 9.90 -13.14 9.68
N ASN A 80 9.93 -12.85 10.98
CA ASN A 80 10.36 -13.80 11.99
C ASN A 80 9.15 -14.51 12.62
N ASN A 81 9.00 -15.79 12.32
CA ASN A 81 8.02 -16.70 12.96
C ASN A 81 8.68 -17.60 14.03
N SER A 82 9.95 -17.33 14.38
CA SER A 82 10.65 -18.09 15.42
C SER A 82 10.34 -17.52 16.80
N THR A 83 9.91 -18.39 17.71
CA THR A 83 9.77 -18.08 19.14
C THR A 83 11.11 -18.13 19.88
N GLN A 84 12.18 -18.60 19.23
CA GLN A 84 13.49 -18.75 19.86
C GLN A 84 14.12 -17.40 20.19
N LYS A 85 14.64 -17.29 21.42
CA LYS A 85 15.27 -16.07 21.94
C LYS A 85 16.56 -15.72 21.18
N GLU A 86 17.36 -16.73 20.81
CA GLU A 86 18.63 -16.55 20.09
C GLU A 86 18.41 -15.91 18.72
N THR A 87 17.44 -16.39 17.93
CA THR A 87 17.06 -15.79 16.64
C THR A 87 16.63 -14.32 16.79
N LYS A 88 15.88 -14.00 17.86
CA LYS A 88 15.44 -12.62 18.13
C LYS A 88 16.61 -11.69 18.48
N GLU A 89 17.60 -12.17 19.22
CA GLU A 89 18.81 -11.40 19.55
C GLU A 89 19.68 -11.14 18.31
N ILE A 90 19.87 -12.15 17.46
CA ILE A 90 20.60 -11.99 16.19
C ILE A 90 19.90 -10.98 15.28
N LEU A 91 18.58 -11.09 15.11
CA LEU A 91 17.82 -10.17 14.27
C LEU A 91 17.86 -8.73 14.79
N LYS A 92 17.74 -8.53 16.12
CA LYS A 92 17.88 -7.20 16.73
C LYS A 92 19.26 -6.60 16.48
N LYS A 93 20.33 -7.40 16.61
CA LYS A 93 21.69 -6.94 16.32
C LYS A 93 21.83 -6.52 14.85
N MET A 94 21.28 -7.31 13.93
CA MET A 94 21.33 -7.00 12.50
C MET A 94 20.55 -5.75 12.12
N GLN A 95 19.41 -5.48 12.77
CA GLN A 95 18.67 -4.24 12.58
C GLN A 95 19.43 -3.01 13.11
N TYR A 96 20.22 -3.17 14.18
CA TYR A 96 21.08 -2.11 14.69
C TYR A 96 22.25 -1.82 13.74
N ASP A 97 22.90 -2.87 13.23
CA ASP A 97 24.03 -2.74 12.30
C ASP A 97 23.58 -2.26 10.90
N PHE A 98 22.34 -2.57 10.50
CA PHE A 98 21.76 -2.24 9.20
C PHE A 98 20.34 -1.67 9.35
N PRO A 99 20.17 -0.34 9.41
CA PRO A 99 18.87 0.29 9.62
C PRO A 99 17.87 0.07 8.47
N GLU A 100 18.34 -0.40 7.32
CA GLU A 100 17.53 -0.73 6.12
C GLU A 100 16.74 -2.05 6.28
N ILE A 101 16.94 -2.77 7.38
CA ILE A 101 16.28 -4.04 7.66
C ILE A 101 15.05 -3.81 8.57
N HIS A 102 13.88 -4.17 8.06
CA HIS A 102 12.62 -4.12 8.79
C HIS A 102 12.20 -5.52 9.25
N ILE A 103 12.09 -5.72 10.56
CA ILE A 103 11.72 -7.03 11.13
C ILE A 103 10.26 -7.00 11.60
N ILE A 104 9.46 -7.91 11.07
CA ILE A 104 8.09 -8.16 11.52
C ILE A 104 8.09 -9.47 12.32
N THR A 105 7.76 -9.38 13.61
CA THR A 105 7.67 -10.55 14.51
C THR A 105 6.20 -10.85 14.79
N TYR A 106 5.82 -12.12 14.69
CA TYR A 106 4.51 -12.63 15.11
C TYR A 106 4.64 -13.50 16.37
#